data_AF-A9KPM7-F1
#
_entry.id   AF-A9KPM7-F1
#
_cell.length_a   1.000
_cell.length_b   1.000
_cell.length_c   1.000
_cell.angle_alpha   90.00
_cell.angle_beta   90.00
_cell.angle_gamma   90.00
#
_symmetry.space_group_name_H-M   'P 1'
#
loop_
_entity.id
_entity.type
_entity.pdbx_description
1 polymer ?
#
loop_
_entity_poly.entity_id
_entity_poly.type
_entity_poly.pdbx_seq_one_letter_code
_entity_poly.pdbx_strand_id
1 'polypeptide(L)'
;MAEYKKLMTDQELQAKVLDIVNNHKTCYALGGTGQLVTDAFIDQKAKQLPSWYTPSRINELKKLVGKGYYAFDCSNLIKAILWGLFNGKQGVYNSNTVPDTNANGLINLCEDVSTDMSNIKPMELIWFDGHVGLYLGNGECIECAPSLNKVGVTKLSYQGKWCKHGKLPWITYTEQEKRQLKLTTPYMRGDDVKKLQQLIGVTPDGIYGPATDKRAHEILGLLGI
;
A
#
# COMPACT_ATOMS: atom_id res chain seq x y z
N MET A 1 3.44 11.30 -24.10
CA MET A 1 2.90 10.94 -22.78
C MET A 1 3.23 12.08 -21.83
N ALA A 2 2.33 12.48 -20.93
CA ALA A 2 2.65 13.52 -19.97
C ALA A 2 3.80 13.04 -19.08
N GLU A 3 4.88 13.81 -19.00
CA GLU A 3 6.01 13.50 -18.14
C GLU A 3 5.61 13.88 -16.70
N TYR A 4 5.18 12.90 -15.90
CA TYR A 4 4.85 13.13 -14.51
C TYR A 4 6.13 13.36 -13.70
N LYS A 5 6.13 14.38 -12.85
CA LYS A 5 7.22 14.62 -11.90
C LYS A 5 7.31 13.44 -10.93
N LYS A 6 8.45 12.74 -10.91
CA LYS A 6 8.75 11.74 -9.89
C LYS A 6 8.91 12.42 -8.52
N LEU A 7 8.19 11.93 -7.52
CA LEU A 7 8.07 12.53 -6.19
C LEU A 7 8.86 11.77 -5.13
N MET A 8 8.92 10.46 -5.25
CA MET A 8 9.58 9.56 -4.31
C MET A 8 9.81 8.18 -4.96
N THR A 9 10.65 7.38 -4.31
CA THR A 9 10.85 5.96 -4.62
C THR A 9 9.71 5.10 -4.06
N ASP A 10 9.61 3.86 -4.54
CA ASP A 10 8.71 2.85 -3.97
C ASP A 10 9.05 2.56 -2.50
N GLN A 11 10.33 2.51 -2.10
CA GLN A 11 10.68 2.33 -0.69
C GLN A 11 10.22 3.50 0.20
N GLU A 12 10.33 4.73 -0.28
CA GLU A 12 9.85 5.90 0.45
C GLU A 12 8.32 5.90 0.58
N LEU A 13 7.59 5.51 -0.46
CA LEU A 13 6.13 5.33 -0.39
C LEU A 13 5.77 4.25 0.65
N GLN A 14 6.45 3.10 0.60
CA GLN A 14 6.26 2.01 1.55
C GLN A 14 6.49 2.47 3.00
N ALA A 15 7.59 3.19 3.26
CA ALA A 15 7.88 3.72 4.58
C ALA A 15 6.80 4.69 5.08
N LYS A 16 6.32 5.59 4.21
CA LYS A 16 5.27 6.57 4.54
C LYS A 16 3.95 5.90 4.89
N VAL A 17 3.52 4.93 4.09
CA VAL A 17 2.24 4.26 4.34
C VAL A 17 2.32 3.32 5.55
N LEU A 18 3.47 2.69 5.81
CA LEU A 18 3.68 1.89 7.02
C LEU A 18 3.75 2.74 8.29
N ASP A 19 4.29 3.96 8.23
CA ASP A 19 4.22 4.91 9.35
C ASP A 19 2.74 5.19 9.71
N ILE A 20 1.90 5.48 8.72
CA ILE A 20 0.45 5.68 8.91
C ILE A 20 -0.21 4.47 9.59
N VAL A 21 0.13 3.24 9.16
CA VAL A 21 -0.42 2.01 9.73
C VAL A 21 0.02 1.81 11.19
N ASN A 22 1.30 2.01 11.48
CA ASN A 22 1.90 1.59 12.75
C ASN A 22 1.83 2.65 13.85
N ASN A 23 1.86 3.94 13.47
CA ASN A 23 2.09 5.03 14.41
C ASN A 23 0.90 5.98 14.56
N HIS A 24 -0.15 5.83 13.75
CA HIS A 24 -1.31 6.74 13.77
C HIS A 24 -2.62 5.99 13.97
N LYS A 25 -3.51 6.57 14.79
CA LYS A 25 -4.90 6.12 14.86
C LYS A 25 -5.60 6.58 13.60
N THR A 26 -6.10 5.65 12.80
CA THR A 26 -6.81 5.96 11.56
C THR A 26 -8.22 5.39 11.56
N CYS A 27 -9.12 6.01 10.80
CA CYS A 27 -10.44 5.48 10.53
C CYS A 27 -10.83 5.65 9.06
N TYR A 28 -11.80 4.88 8.61
CA TYR A 28 -12.37 5.09 7.28
C TYR A 28 -13.39 6.23 7.31
N ALA A 29 -13.22 7.22 6.43
CA ALA A 29 -14.24 8.21 6.10
C ALA A 29 -14.13 8.60 4.62
N LEU A 30 -15.21 8.43 3.87
CA LEU A 30 -15.23 8.73 2.43
C LEU A 30 -14.94 10.22 2.19
N GLY A 31 -13.92 10.50 1.38
CA GLY A 31 -13.42 11.86 1.12
C GLY A 31 -12.42 12.39 2.15
N GLY A 32 -11.99 11.59 3.13
CA GLY A 32 -10.94 11.94 4.09
C GLY A 32 -9.55 11.84 3.46
N THR A 33 -8.72 12.87 3.62
CA THR A 33 -7.36 12.96 3.04
C THR A 33 -6.29 13.03 4.13
N GLY A 34 -6.56 12.45 5.30
CA GLY A 34 -5.67 12.43 6.44
C GLY A 34 -5.86 13.59 7.42
N GLN A 35 -7.00 14.28 7.40
CA GLN A 35 -7.34 15.26 8.44
C GLN A 35 -7.75 14.56 9.75
N LEU A 36 -7.61 15.27 10.87
CA LEU A 36 -8.18 14.85 12.15
C LEU A 36 -9.71 14.78 12.08
N VAL A 37 -10.28 13.77 12.74
CA VAL A 37 -11.73 13.65 12.94
C VAL A 37 -12.18 14.68 13.98
N THR A 38 -12.88 15.70 13.51
CA THR A 38 -13.52 16.76 14.31
C THR A 38 -14.99 16.90 13.91
N ASP A 39 -15.81 17.56 14.73
CA ASP A 39 -17.20 17.84 14.35
C ASP A 39 -17.27 18.63 13.03
N ALA A 40 -16.41 19.64 12.85
CA ALA A 40 -16.33 20.41 11.61
C ALA A 40 -15.99 19.56 10.38
N PHE A 41 -15.09 18.59 10.53
CA PHE A 41 -14.77 17.62 9.47
C PHE A 41 -16.00 16.76 9.12
N ILE A 42 -16.67 16.21 10.15
CA ILE A 42 -17.83 15.35 9.96
C ILE A 42 -18.97 16.13 9.27
N ASP A 43 -19.27 17.34 9.74
CA ASP A 43 -20.33 18.19 9.18
C ASP A 43 -20.03 18.57 7.73
N GLN A 44 -18.76 18.90 7.42
CA GLN A 44 -18.34 19.19 6.05
C GLN A 44 -18.60 17.98 5.14
N LYS A 45 -18.21 16.77 5.57
CA LYS A 45 -18.37 15.56 4.74
C LYS A 45 -19.82 15.12 4.62
N ALA A 46 -20.61 15.26 5.69
CA ALA A 46 -22.04 15.00 5.66
C ALA A 46 -22.76 15.91 4.66
N LYS A 47 -22.36 17.19 4.56
CA LYS A 47 -22.87 18.12 3.56
C LYS A 47 -22.45 17.77 2.13
N GLN A 48 -21.20 17.32 1.94
CA GLN A 48 -20.65 16.97 0.63
C GLN A 48 -21.24 15.66 0.08
N LEU A 49 -21.44 14.66 0.95
CA LEU A 49 -21.77 13.28 0.58
C LEU A 49 -22.94 12.75 1.44
N PRO A 50 -24.13 13.37 1.43
CA PRO A 50 -25.20 13.07 2.37
C PRO A 50 -25.73 11.63 2.28
N SER A 51 -25.68 11.01 1.09
CA SER A 51 -26.08 9.61 0.92
C SER A 51 -25.14 8.63 1.61
N TRP A 52 -23.84 8.95 1.69
CA TRP A 52 -22.87 8.13 2.39
C TRP A 52 -22.93 8.36 3.89
N TYR A 53 -22.97 9.62 4.34
CA TYR A 53 -22.92 10.00 5.75
C TYR A 53 -24.29 9.94 6.42
N THR A 54 -24.80 8.72 6.56
CA THR A 54 -26.03 8.45 7.32
C THR A 54 -25.87 8.82 8.81
N PRO A 55 -26.96 9.03 9.55
CA PRO A 55 -26.91 9.31 11.00
C PRO A 55 -26.09 8.28 11.78
N SER A 56 -26.16 7.00 11.40
CA SER A 56 -25.38 5.93 12.02
C SER A 56 -23.86 6.13 11.81
N ARG A 57 -23.42 6.38 10.57
CA ARG A 57 -22.00 6.62 10.29
C ARG A 57 -21.47 7.90 10.91
N ILE A 58 -22.28 8.96 10.94
CA ILE A 58 -21.97 10.20 11.65
C ILE A 58 -21.76 9.91 13.14
N ASN A 59 -22.66 9.15 13.77
CA ASN A 59 -22.54 8.80 15.18
C ASN A 59 -21.29 7.97 15.48
N GLU A 60 -20.90 7.04 14.60
CA GLU A 60 -19.65 6.29 14.74
C GLU A 60 -18.41 7.22 14.66
N LEU A 61 -18.38 8.16 13.71
CA LEU A 61 -17.28 9.12 13.60
C LEU A 61 -17.23 10.07 14.81
N LYS A 62 -18.39 10.50 15.34
CA LYS A 62 -18.46 11.36 16.53
C LYS A 62 -17.83 10.72 17.76
N LYS A 63 -17.85 9.38 17.89
CA LYS A 63 -17.15 8.67 18.97
C LYS A 63 -15.63 8.81 18.90
N LEU A 64 -15.07 9.22 17.76
CA LEU A 64 -13.63 9.38 17.53
C LEU A 64 -13.14 10.83 17.70
N VAL A 65 -14.06 11.80 17.78
CA VAL A 65 -13.73 13.22 17.96
C VAL A 65 -12.90 13.42 19.22
N GLY A 66 -11.82 14.20 19.10
CA GLY A 66 -10.90 14.48 20.21
C GLY A 66 -9.97 13.33 20.61
N LYS A 67 -10.03 12.17 19.94
CA LYS A 67 -9.20 10.98 20.27
C LYS A 67 -7.95 10.81 19.40
N GLY A 68 -7.69 11.80 18.54
CA GLY A 68 -6.51 11.82 17.64
C GLY A 68 -6.61 10.84 16.47
N TYR A 69 -7.81 10.63 15.92
CA TYR A 69 -8.00 9.80 14.72
C TYR A 69 -7.84 10.63 13.44
N TYR A 70 -7.12 10.09 12.47
CA TYR A 70 -6.99 10.62 11.11
C TYR A 70 -7.88 9.86 10.14
N ALA A 71 -8.63 10.59 9.31
CA ALA A 71 -9.62 10.03 8.41
C ALA A 71 -9.09 9.85 6.99
N PHE A 72 -9.25 8.65 6.44
CA PHE A 72 -8.88 8.31 5.07
C PHE A 72 -10.00 7.56 4.33
N ASP A 73 -9.98 7.61 3.00
CA ASP A 73 -10.52 6.53 2.16
C ASP A 73 -9.39 5.89 1.34
N CYS A 74 -9.72 4.90 0.52
CA CYS A 74 -8.75 4.13 -0.26
C CYS A 74 -7.91 5.00 -1.19
N SER A 75 -8.55 5.79 -2.05
CA SER A 75 -7.87 6.64 -3.04
C SER A 75 -7.17 7.83 -2.39
N ASN A 76 -7.79 8.41 -1.37
CA ASN A 76 -7.27 9.59 -0.68
C ASN A 76 -6.11 9.25 0.26
N LEU A 77 -5.95 8.01 0.74
CA LEU A 77 -4.72 7.56 1.39
C LEU A 77 -3.51 7.77 0.46
N ILE A 78 -3.61 7.26 -0.76
CA ILE A 78 -2.54 7.34 -1.76
C ILE A 78 -2.34 8.79 -2.20
N LYS A 79 -3.41 9.48 -2.60
CA LYS A 79 -3.33 10.87 -3.04
C LYS A 79 -2.81 11.81 -1.96
N ALA A 80 -3.19 11.64 -0.69
CA ALA A 80 -2.70 12.51 0.38
C ALA A 80 -1.18 12.42 0.53
N ILE A 81 -0.61 11.21 0.48
CA ILE A 81 0.85 11.00 0.52
C ILE A 81 1.51 11.68 -0.69
N LEU A 82 0.96 11.48 -1.90
CA LEU A 82 1.45 12.10 -3.13
C LEU A 82 1.30 13.64 -3.12
N TRP A 83 0.30 14.18 -2.43
CA TRP A 83 0.11 15.61 -2.15
C TRP A 83 1.02 16.15 -1.04
N GLY A 84 1.88 15.31 -0.47
CA GLY A 84 2.89 15.71 0.51
C GLY A 84 2.51 15.50 1.98
N LEU A 85 1.50 14.66 2.27
CA LEU A 85 1.22 14.22 3.64
C LEU A 85 2.39 13.39 4.18
N PHE A 86 3.08 13.90 5.20
CA PHE A 86 4.11 13.16 5.94
C PHE A 86 4.53 13.91 7.22
N ASN A 87 4.95 13.20 8.28
CA ASN A 87 5.48 13.80 9.51
C ASN A 87 4.61 14.93 10.09
N GLY A 88 3.29 14.72 10.17
CA GLY A 88 2.33 15.70 10.70
C GLY A 88 2.03 16.88 9.76
N LYS A 89 2.70 16.99 8.60
CA LYS A 89 2.34 17.95 7.56
C LYS A 89 1.17 17.42 6.75
N GLN A 90 0.11 18.20 6.62
CA GLN A 90 -1.02 17.91 5.73
C GLN A 90 -0.59 18.05 4.26
N GLY A 91 -1.04 17.14 3.40
CA GLY A 91 -0.87 17.27 1.95
C GLY A 91 -1.63 18.46 1.37
N VAL A 92 -1.07 19.10 0.34
CA VAL A 92 -1.72 20.21 -0.36
C VAL A 92 -2.61 19.64 -1.47
N TYR A 93 -3.92 19.85 -1.35
CA TYR A 93 -4.91 19.34 -2.29
C TYR A 93 -4.55 19.66 -3.75
N ASN A 94 -4.63 18.65 -4.62
CA ASN A 94 -4.37 18.76 -6.06
C ASN A 94 -2.95 19.30 -6.41
N SER A 95 -1.96 19.05 -5.54
CA SER A 95 -0.56 19.44 -5.76
C SER A 95 0.25 18.34 -6.45
N ASN A 96 1.52 18.62 -6.76
CA ASN A 96 2.49 17.65 -7.30
C ASN A 96 2.05 16.96 -8.60
N THR A 97 1.22 17.63 -9.40
CA THR A 97 0.59 17.10 -10.63
C THR A 97 -0.30 15.88 -10.42
N VAL A 98 -0.70 15.61 -9.17
CA VAL A 98 -1.59 14.50 -8.80
C VAL A 98 -3.02 15.02 -8.80
N PRO A 99 -3.88 14.63 -9.76
CA PRO A 99 -5.24 15.15 -9.86
C PRO A 99 -6.12 14.63 -8.72
N ASP A 100 -7.16 15.38 -8.39
CA ASP A 100 -8.24 14.83 -7.57
C ASP A 100 -9.07 13.84 -8.37
N THR A 101 -8.93 12.56 -8.03
CA THR A 101 -9.65 11.47 -8.69
C THR A 101 -9.97 10.32 -7.75
N ASN A 102 -10.89 9.44 -8.13
CA ASN A 102 -11.30 8.29 -7.32
C ASN A 102 -10.46 7.04 -7.62
N ALA A 103 -10.83 5.90 -7.03
CA ALA A 103 -10.18 4.61 -7.28
C ALA A 103 -10.05 4.26 -8.77
N ASN A 104 -11.12 4.44 -9.55
CA ASN A 104 -11.16 4.11 -10.98
C ASN A 104 -10.32 5.08 -11.81
N GLY A 105 -10.29 6.35 -11.43
CA GLY A 105 -9.41 7.31 -12.09
C GLY A 105 -7.95 7.09 -11.75
N LEU A 106 -7.60 6.68 -10.52
CA LEU A 106 -6.22 6.39 -10.15
C LEU A 106 -5.62 5.24 -10.98
N ILE A 107 -6.37 4.14 -11.18
CA ILE A 107 -5.87 3.04 -12.02
C ILE A 107 -5.72 3.46 -13.49
N ASN A 108 -6.57 4.36 -14.01
CA ASN A 108 -6.45 4.88 -15.37
C ASN A 108 -5.22 5.78 -15.56
N LEU A 109 -4.64 6.30 -14.47
CA LEU A 109 -3.40 7.10 -14.51
C LEU A 109 -2.15 6.23 -14.35
N CYS A 110 -2.30 4.95 -13.97
CA CYS A 110 -1.17 4.07 -13.76
C CYS A 110 -0.48 3.71 -15.08
N GLU A 111 0.83 3.52 -15.00
CA GLU A 111 1.68 2.95 -16.03
C GLU A 111 1.71 1.42 -15.89
N ASP A 112 2.05 0.70 -16.97
CA ASP A 112 2.21 -0.76 -16.97
C ASP A 112 1.03 -1.54 -16.36
N VAL A 113 -0.21 -1.08 -16.62
CA VAL A 113 -1.40 -1.71 -16.06
C VAL A 113 -1.54 -3.15 -16.59
N SER A 114 -1.70 -4.10 -15.66
CA SER A 114 -1.81 -5.52 -15.96
C SER A 114 -2.97 -6.15 -15.18
N THR A 115 -3.55 -7.21 -15.74
CA THR A 115 -4.53 -8.09 -15.08
C THR A 115 -3.89 -9.36 -14.51
N ASP A 116 -2.61 -9.59 -14.78
CA ASP A 116 -1.85 -10.73 -14.24
C ASP A 116 -1.37 -10.42 -12.81
N MET A 117 -2.16 -10.87 -11.83
CA MET A 117 -1.90 -10.66 -10.40
C MET A 117 -0.74 -11.50 -9.84
N SER A 118 -0.02 -12.28 -10.66
CA SER A 118 1.14 -13.06 -10.24
C SER A 118 2.46 -12.28 -10.23
N ASN A 119 2.52 -11.17 -10.98
CA ASN A 119 3.76 -10.40 -11.22
C ASN A 119 3.72 -8.98 -10.64
N ILE A 120 2.86 -8.75 -9.64
CA ILE A 120 2.71 -7.44 -8.99
C ILE A 120 4.00 -7.06 -8.26
N LYS A 121 4.50 -5.84 -8.48
CA LYS A 121 5.68 -5.31 -7.77
C LYS A 121 5.26 -4.57 -6.49
N PRO A 122 6.09 -4.59 -5.43
CA PRO A 122 5.84 -3.77 -4.25
C PRO A 122 5.53 -2.30 -4.60
N MET A 123 4.58 -1.75 -3.86
CA MET A 123 3.97 -0.43 -4.00
C MET A 123 3.25 -0.14 -5.31
N GLU A 124 3.07 -1.13 -6.19
CA GLU A 124 2.10 -0.98 -7.27
C GLU A 124 0.69 -0.82 -6.69
N LEU A 125 -0.09 0.05 -7.34
CA LEU A 125 -1.49 0.21 -7.03
C LEU A 125 -2.23 -1.06 -7.47
N ILE A 126 -3.01 -1.65 -6.58
CA ILE A 126 -3.93 -2.75 -6.88
C ILE A 126 -5.35 -2.22 -6.90
N TRP A 127 -6.20 -2.77 -7.76
CA TRP A 127 -7.51 -2.22 -8.06
C TRP A 127 -8.57 -3.30 -8.32
N PHE A 128 -9.80 -2.96 -7.93
CA PHE A 128 -11.04 -3.47 -8.51
C PHE A 128 -12.06 -2.31 -8.56
N ASP A 129 -13.18 -2.48 -9.25
CA ASP A 129 -14.14 -1.39 -9.45
C ASP A 129 -14.58 -0.74 -8.13
N GLY A 130 -14.27 0.55 -7.99
CA GLY A 130 -14.57 1.36 -6.81
C GLY A 130 -13.55 1.31 -5.66
N HIS A 131 -12.44 0.56 -5.77
CA HIS A 131 -11.47 0.44 -4.67
C HIS A 131 -10.02 0.28 -5.11
N VAL A 132 -9.10 0.80 -4.28
CA VAL A 132 -7.65 0.71 -4.51
C VAL A 132 -6.89 0.38 -3.22
N GLY A 133 -5.71 -0.20 -3.38
CA GLY A 133 -4.71 -0.37 -2.33
C GLY A 133 -3.29 -0.30 -2.91
N LEU A 134 -2.29 -0.51 -2.06
CA LEU A 134 -0.89 -0.66 -2.46
C LEU A 134 -0.42 -2.07 -2.14
N TYR A 135 0.16 -2.78 -3.10
CA TYR A 135 0.72 -4.11 -2.85
C TYR A 135 2.00 -4.00 -2.03
N LEU A 136 2.07 -4.60 -0.84
CA LEU A 136 3.25 -4.52 0.03
C LEU A 136 4.35 -5.51 -0.38
N GLY A 137 4.00 -6.56 -1.13
CA GLY A 137 4.83 -7.73 -1.34
C GLY A 137 4.34 -8.93 -0.55
N ASN A 138 4.83 -10.12 -0.90
CA ASN A 138 4.56 -11.38 -0.17
C ASN A 138 3.06 -11.69 0.06
N GLY A 139 2.20 -11.32 -0.88
CA GLY A 139 0.75 -11.54 -0.75
C GLY A 139 0.08 -10.64 0.29
N GLU A 140 0.68 -9.51 0.64
CA GLU A 140 0.12 -8.50 1.54
C GLU A 140 -0.09 -7.17 0.80
N CYS A 141 -1.05 -6.39 1.28
CA CYS A 141 -1.35 -5.06 0.75
C CYS A 141 -1.72 -4.10 1.88
N ILE A 142 -1.67 -2.81 1.58
CA ILE A 142 -2.16 -1.75 2.46
C ILE A 142 -3.34 -1.05 1.79
N GLU A 143 -4.43 -0.92 2.54
CA GLU A 143 -5.65 -0.31 2.06
C GLU A 143 -6.41 0.39 3.20
N CYS A 144 -7.37 1.22 2.82
CA CYS A 144 -8.36 1.79 3.73
C CYS A 144 -9.75 1.51 3.17
N ALA A 145 -10.45 0.53 3.74
CA ALA A 145 -11.78 0.13 3.31
C ALA A 145 -12.82 0.30 4.42
N PRO A 146 -14.12 0.47 4.08
CA PRO A 146 -15.19 0.54 5.08
C PRO A 146 -15.23 -0.67 6.02
N SER A 147 -14.93 -1.87 5.52
CA SER A 147 -14.92 -3.12 6.31
C SER A 147 -13.78 -3.18 7.32
N LEU A 148 -12.65 -2.51 7.04
CA LEU A 148 -11.50 -2.40 7.93
C LEU A 148 -11.67 -1.28 8.95
N ASN A 149 -12.36 -0.21 8.54
CA ASN A 149 -12.55 1.03 9.29
C ASN A 149 -11.24 1.66 9.81
N LYS A 150 -10.13 1.44 9.10
CA LYS A 150 -8.80 2.01 9.34
C LYS A 150 -7.93 1.85 8.09
N VAL A 151 -6.77 2.50 8.08
CA VAL A 151 -5.66 2.10 7.20
C VAL A 151 -5.02 0.86 7.80
N GLY A 152 -4.83 -0.20 7.02
CA GLY A 152 -4.29 -1.45 7.56
C GLY A 152 -3.63 -2.34 6.52
N VAL A 153 -2.78 -3.23 7.01
CA VAL A 153 -2.23 -4.33 6.24
C VAL A 153 -3.27 -5.46 6.17
N THR A 154 -3.53 -5.94 4.96
CA THR A 154 -4.39 -7.11 4.70
C THR A 154 -3.65 -8.11 3.82
N LYS A 155 -4.14 -9.35 3.77
CA LYS A 155 -3.72 -10.29 2.73
C LYS A 155 -4.29 -9.82 1.39
N LEU A 156 -3.56 -10.05 0.30
CA LEU A 156 -4.06 -9.81 -1.06
C LEU A 156 -5.40 -10.54 -1.28
N SER A 157 -5.60 -11.72 -0.68
CA SER A 157 -6.86 -12.46 -0.74
C SER A 157 -8.02 -11.87 0.07
N TYR A 158 -7.79 -10.89 0.96
CA TYR A 158 -8.80 -10.37 1.90
C TYR A 158 -10.04 -9.82 1.19
N GLN A 159 -9.84 -9.00 0.15
CA GLN A 159 -10.95 -8.49 -0.65
C GLN A 159 -11.49 -9.52 -1.64
N GLY A 160 -10.66 -10.48 -2.06
CA GLY A 160 -11.01 -11.52 -3.03
C GLY A 160 -11.39 -11.02 -4.43
N LYS A 161 -11.13 -9.73 -4.74
CA LYS A 161 -11.64 -9.05 -5.94
C LYS A 161 -10.59 -8.31 -6.77
N TRP A 162 -9.36 -8.15 -6.26
CA TRP A 162 -8.31 -7.43 -6.97
C TRP A 162 -8.09 -8.06 -8.36
N CYS A 163 -8.21 -7.24 -9.40
CA CYS A 163 -8.22 -7.71 -10.78
C CYS A 163 -7.31 -6.90 -11.71
N LYS A 164 -6.76 -5.79 -11.23
CA LYS A 164 -5.71 -5.04 -11.93
C LYS A 164 -4.65 -4.56 -10.95
N HIS A 165 -3.46 -4.33 -11.47
CA HIS A 165 -2.42 -3.58 -10.81
C HIS A 165 -1.71 -2.66 -11.81
N GLY A 166 -0.97 -1.66 -11.32
CA GLY A 166 -0.16 -0.79 -12.15
C GLY A 166 0.72 0.16 -11.34
N LYS A 167 1.69 0.76 -12.02
CA LYS A 167 2.66 1.67 -11.43
C LYS A 167 2.08 3.08 -11.33
N LEU A 168 2.07 3.64 -10.14
CA LEU A 168 1.79 5.06 -9.94
C LEU A 168 2.84 5.91 -10.67
N PRO A 169 2.46 6.83 -11.57
CA PRO A 169 3.41 7.54 -12.44
C PRO A 169 4.33 8.51 -11.68
N TRP A 170 3.95 8.92 -10.47
CA TRP A 170 4.77 9.78 -9.60
C TRP A 170 5.83 9.03 -8.80
N ILE A 171 5.87 7.70 -8.88
CA ILE A 171 6.78 6.86 -8.12
C ILE A 171 7.92 6.38 -9.03
N THR A 172 9.13 6.47 -8.51
CA THR A 172 10.29 5.80 -9.10
C THR A 172 10.34 4.39 -8.53
N TYR A 173 9.88 3.42 -9.31
CA TYR A 173 10.00 2.01 -8.94
C TYR A 173 11.45 1.60 -9.13
N THR A 174 12.13 1.35 -8.03
CA THR A 174 13.45 0.77 -8.07
C THR A 174 13.32 -0.70 -8.48
N GLU A 175 14.13 -1.13 -9.45
CA GLU A 175 14.33 -2.56 -9.63
C GLU A 175 14.94 -3.06 -8.31
N GLN A 176 14.26 -4.00 -7.64
CA GLN A 176 14.96 -4.77 -6.61
C GLN A 176 16.14 -5.42 -7.33
N GLU A 177 17.36 -4.96 -7.06
CA GLU A 177 18.55 -5.60 -7.62
C GLU A 177 18.45 -7.08 -7.29
N LYS A 178 18.34 -7.90 -8.33
CA LYS A 178 18.43 -9.35 -8.20
C LYS A 178 19.86 -9.67 -7.77
N ARG A 179 20.10 -9.61 -6.46
CA ARG A 179 21.37 -10.03 -5.88
C ARG A 179 21.42 -11.56 -5.85
N GLN A 180 22.58 -12.11 -6.12
CA GLN A 180 22.83 -13.54 -5.95
C GLN A 180 22.71 -13.89 -4.47
N LEU A 181 21.75 -14.74 -4.12
CA LEU A 181 21.57 -15.24 -2.77
C LEU A 181 22.58 -16.35 -2.50
N LYS A 182 23.39 -16.18 -1.44
CA LYS A 182 24.44 -17.12 -1.04
C LYS A 182 24.75 -17.01 0.45
N LEU A 183 25.38 -18.04 1.00
CA LEU A 183 25.86 -17.99 2.38
C LEU A 183 26.96 -16.92 2.53
N THR A 184 26.77 -15.99 3.47
CA THR A 184 27.71 -14.90 3.77
C THR A 184 27.83 -14.69 5.28
N THR A 185 28.82 -13.91 5.72
CA THR A 185 28.96 -13.48 7.11
C THR A 185 28.99 -11.95 7.16
N PRO A 186 28.01 -11.26 7.80
CA PRO A 186 26.79 -11.83 8.39
C PRO A 186 25.86 -12.43 7.33
N TYR A 187 24.98 -13.35 7.73
CA TYR A 187 24.01 -13.99 6.82
C TYR A 187 23.16 -12.97 6.08
N MET A 188 22.91 -13.23 4.79
CA MET A 188 21.98 -12.41 4.01
C MET A 188 20.59 -12.49 4.63
N ARG A 189 19.87 -11.37 4.60
CA ARG A 189 18.50 -11.29 5.08
C ARG A 189 17.62 -10.53 4.10
N GLY A 190 16.35 -10.90 4.00
CA GLY A 190 15.38 -10.16 3.21
C GLY A 190 14.20 -10.99 2.73
N ASP A 191 13.23 -10.31 2.11
CA ASP A 191 12.06 -10.94 1.50
C ASP A 191 12.43 -11.80 0.28
N ASP A 192 13.50 -11.46 -0.42
CA ASP A 192 14.09 -12.26 -1.49
C ASP A 192 14.56 -13.64 -0.98
N VAL A 193 15.22 -13.67 0.18
CA VAL A 193 15.60 -14.90 0.88
C VAL A 193 14.35 -15.68 1.28
N LYS A 194 13.35 -15.00 1.86
CA LYS A 194 12.11 -15.63 2.30
C LYS A 194 11.34 -16.29 1.15
N LYS A 195 11.31 -15.63 -0.02
CA LYS A 195 10.73 -16.18 -1.26
C LYS A 195 11.49 -17.41 -1.74
N LEU A 196 12.83 -17.36 -1.77
CA LEU A 196 13.64 -18.55 -2.10
C LEU A 196 13.33 -19.70 -1.15
N GLN A 197 13.28 -19.44 0.15
CA GLN A 197 13.02 -20.46 1.18
C GLN A 197 11.66 -21.14 0.99
N GLN A 198 10.61 -20.37 0.65
CA GLN A 198 9.30 -20.91 0.29
C GLN A 198 9.36 -21.82 -0.94
N LEU A 199 10.12 -21.43 -1.98
CA LEU A 199 10.28 -22.20 -3.22
C LEU A 199 11.06 -23.50 -3.00
N ILE A 200 12.12 -23.47 -2.20
CA ILE A 200 13.00 -24.64 -1.99
C ILE A 200 12.55 -25.56 -0.84
N GLY A 201 11.47 -25.20 -0.15
CA GLY A 201 10.86 -26.01 0.90
C GLY A 201 11.62 -25.99 2.23
N VAL A 202 12.18 -24.84 2.61
CA VAL A 202 12.76 -24.62 3.96
C VAL A 202 11.97 -23.56 4.72
N THR A 203 12.25 -23.43 6.02
CA THR A 203 11.61 -22.43 6.87
C THR A 203 11.81 -21.01 6.30
N PRO A 204 10.72 -20.27 6.00
CA PRO A 204 10.80 -18.95 5.40
C PRO A 204 11.02 -17.87 6.47
N ASP A 205 12.17 -17.93 7.13
CA ASP A 205 12.57 -16.98 8.18
C ASP A 205 13.24 -15.70 7.62
N GLY A 206 13.52 -15.67 6.32
CA GLY A 206 14.18 -14.56 5.65
C GLY A 206 15.68 -14.45 5.96
N ILE A 207 16.31 -15.49 6.52
CA ILE A 207 17.75 -15.54 6.85
C ILE A 207 18.43 -16.64 6.01
N TYR A 208 19.37 -16.24 5.15
CA TYR A 208 20.13 -17.18 4.32
C TYR A 208 21.26 -17.79 5.16
N GLY A 209 20.91 -18.77 5.99
CA GLY A 209 21.84 -19.56 6.79
C GLY A 209 22.22 -20.90 6.15
N PRO A 210 23.05 -21.71 6.83
CA PRO A 210 23.57 -22.97 6.28
C PRO A 210 22.49 -23.97 5.82
N ALA A 211 21.32 -23.98 6.47
CA ALA A 211 20.21 -24.85 6.05
C ALA A 211 19.60 -24.43 4.70
N THR A 212 19.48 -23.12 4.46
CA THR A 212 19.00 -22.57 3.18
C THR A 212 20.02 -22.83 2.08
N ASP A 213 21.30 -22.60 2.37
CA ASP A 213 22.42 -22.84 1.45
C ASP A 213 22.50 -24.31 1.01
N LYS A 214 22.46 -25.24 1.98
CA LYS A 214 22.46 -26.68 1.71
C LYS A 214 21.32 -27.07 0.78
N ARG A 215 20.09 -26.62 1.08
CA ARG A 215 18.92 -26.96 0.27
C ARG A 215 18.99 -26.36 -1.13
N ALA A 216 19.47 -25.14 -1.28
CA ALA A 216 19.64 -24.50 -2.58
C ALA A 216 20.61 -25.32 -3.46
N HIS A 217 21.76 -25.75 -2.90
CA HIS A 217 22.73 -26.59 -3.62
C HIS A 217 22.17 -27.98 -3.97
N GLU A 218 21.37 -28.61 -3.10
CA GLU A 218 20.70 -29.88 -3.41
C GLU A 218 19.79 -29.73 -4.65
N ILE A 219 18.99 -28.66 -4.71
CA ILE A 219 18.10 -28.42 -5.85
C ILE A 219 18.87 -28.09 -7.12
N LEU A 220 19.92 -27.27 -7.03
CA LEU A 220 20.79 -26.96 -8.17
C LEU A 220 21.44 -28.24 -8.73
N GLY A 221 21.94 -29.11 -7.84
CA GLY A 221 22.47 -30.42 -8.22
C GLY A 221 21.44 -31.33 -8.91
N LEU A 222 20.17 -31.31 -8.47
CA LEU A 222 19.08 -32.05 -9.13
C LEU A 222 18.73 -31.46 -10.52
N LEU A 223 18.94 -30.15 -10.71
CA LEU A 223 18.68 -29.45 -11.96
C LEU A 223 19.87 -29.48 -12.94
N GLY A 224 21.04 -29.99 -12.50
CA GLY A 224 22.24 -30.10 -13.34
C GLY A 224 22.91 -28.76 -13.65
N ILE A 225 22.75 -27.77 -12.76
CA ILE A 225 23.33 -26.42 -12.84
C ILE A 225 24.13 -26.07 -11.59
#